data_AF-A0A071M262-F1
#
_entry.id   AF-A0A071M262-F1
#
_cell.length_a   1.000
_cell.length_b   1.000
_cell.length_c   1.000
_cell.angle_alpha   90.00
_cell.angle_beta   90.00
_cell.angle_gamma   90.00
#
_symmetry.space_group_name_H-M   'P 1'
#
loop_
_entity.id
_entity.type
_entity.pdbx_description
1 polymer ?
#
loop_
_entity_poly.entity_id
_entity_poly.type
_entity_poly.pdbx_seq_one_letter_code
_entity_poly.pdbx_strand_id
1 'polypeptide(L)'
;MAQAEALLKQREQASDRYSGREDDPQVPRQLRQSRHRRPLPEHLPREILRLEPEETCCPACGGEMAYLSEVSAEQLELVASALKVIRTVRVKKTCTKCDGIVEAPAPSRPVERGIAGPGLLARVLTAKYCEHLPLYRQTEILTRQGVELSRALLSNWVDACCRLMAPLDEALYLSGDGGSRSLSHRLVKGIAYSRHPPGAQHSEPETS
;
A
#
# COMPACT_ATOMS: atom_id res chain seq x y z
N MET A 1 -22.34 -14.34 -25.28
CA MET A 1 -22.04 -13.19 -24.40
C MET A 1 -22.35 -13.50 -22.93
N ALA A 2 -23.60 -13.82 -22.56
CA ALA A 2 -23.98 -14.09 -21.17
C ALA A 2 -23.20 -15.23 -20.46
N GLN A 3 -22.86 -16.31 -21.18
CA GLN A 3 -22.07 -17.41 -20.62
C GLN A 3 -20.62 -17.00 -20.29
N ALA A 4 -20.01 -16.13 -21.11
CA ALA A 4 -18.65 -15.62 -20.88
C ALA A 4 -18.62 -14.69 -19.66
N GLU A 5 -19.63 -13.83 -19.51
CA GLU A 5 -19.79 -12.95 -18.34
C GLU A 5 -20.04 -13.73 -17.05
N ALA A 6 -20.87 -14.79 -17.11
CA ALA A 6 -21.10 -15.67 -15.97
C ALA A 6 -19.81 -16.39 -15.53
N LEU A 7 -18.99 -16.82 -16.49
CA LEU A 7 -17.73 -17.49 -16.22
C LEU A 7 -16.67 -16.53 -15.65
N LEU A 8 -16.65 -15.27 -16.09
CA LEU A 8 -15.84 -14.20 -15.50
C LEU A 8 -16.28 -13.94 -14.04
N LYS A 9 -17.58 -13.78 -13.79
CA LYS A 9 -18.13 -13.60 -12.44
C LYS A 9 -17.83 -14.79 -11.52
N GLN A 10 -17.89 -16.02 -12.04
CA GLN A 10 -17.56 -17.22 -11.27
C GLN A 10 -16.07 -17.28 -10.92
N ARG A 11 -15.19 -16.89 -11.85
CA ARG A 11 -13.74 -16.76 -11.58
C ARG A 11 -13.44 -15.65 -10.58
N GLU A 12 -14.16 -14.52 -10.65
CA GLU A 12 -14.09 -13.43 -9.67
C GLU A 12 -14.48 -13.92 -8.28
N GLN A 13 -15.64 -14.57 -8.15
CA GLN A 13 -16.13 -15.12 -6.89
C GLN A 13 -15.22 -16.21 -6.30
N ALA A 14 -14.70 -17.10 -7.15
CA ALA A 14 -13.75 -18.13 -6.73
C ALA A 14 -12.43 -17.51 -6.24
N SER A 15 -11.99 -16.43 -6.88
CA SER A 15 -10.83 -15.67 -6.44
C SER A 15 -11.11 -14.88 -5.16
N ASP A 16 -12.32 -14.29 -5.02
CA ASP A 16 -12.84 -13.54 -3.86
C ASP A 16 -12.82 -14.35 -2.55
N ARG A 17 -13.11 -15.66 -2.63
CA ARG A 17 -13.05 -16.57 -1.48
C ARG A 17 -11.67 -16.66 -0.82
N TYR A 18 -10.60 -16.28 -1.53
CA TYR A 18 -9.24 -16.28 -1.00
C TYR A 18 -8.63 -14.86 -1.01
N SER A 19 -9.36 -13.88 -0.46
CA SER A 19 -8.81 -12.53 -0.28
C SER A 19 -7.92 -12.39 0.97
N GLY A 20 -7.76 -13.45 1.77
CA GLY A 20 -6.85 -13.46 2.93
C GLY A 20 -7.01 -12.22 3.80
N ARG A 21 -8.25 -11.94 4.24
CA ARG A 21 -8.50 -10.93 5.27
C ARG A 21 -7.60 -11.28 6.45
N GLU A 22 -6.64 -10.41 6.74
CA GLU A 22 -5.82 -10.52 7.95
C GLU A 22 -6.81 -10.56 9.13
N ASP A 23 -6.75 -11.66 9.90
CA ASP A 23 -7.58 -12.00 11.07
C ASP A 23 -8.94 -12.71 10.86
N ASP A 24 -9.02 -13.68 9.94
CA ASP A 24 -10.07 -14.71 10.01
C ASP A 24 -9.62 -15.91 10.88
N PRO A 25 -10.28 -16.17 12.04
CA PRO A 25 -9.93 -17.29 12.91
C PRO A 25 -10.12 -18.67 12.24
N GLN A 26 -10.89 -18.76 11.15
CA GLN A 26 -11.11 -19.99 10.40
C GLN A 26 -9.99 -20.32 9.40
N VAL A 27 -9.03 -19.41 9.18
CA VAL A 27 -7.88 -19.65 8.28
C VAL A 27 -6.76 -20.38 9.06
N PRO A 28 -6.37 -21.61 8.66
CA PRO A 28 -5.27 -22.36 9.26
C PRO A 28 -4.01 -21.50 9.41
N ARG A 29 -3.34 -21.60 10.56
CA ARG A 29 -2.16 -20.78 10.89
C ARG A 29 -1.02 -20.90 9.87
N GLN A 30 -0.95 -22.00 9.12
CA GLN A 30 0.01 -22.22 8.02
C GLN A 30 -0.31 -21.45 6.73
N LEU A 31 -1.57 -21.02 6.54
CA LEU A 31 -2.01 -20.15 5.44
C LEU A 31 -1.94 -18.67 5.82
N ARG A 32 -1.71 -18.35 7.09
CA ARG A 32 -1.39 -17.00 7.54
C ARG A 32 0.02 -16.69 7.05
N GLN A 33 0.14 -15.77 6.10
CA GLN A 33 1.38 -15.47 5.39
C GLN A 33 2.54 -15.31 6.37
N SER A 34 3.50 -16.24 6.31
CA SER A 34 4.78 -16.13 7.00
C SER A 34 5.48 -14.86 6.52
N ARG A 35 5.88 -14.01 7.47
CA ARG A 35 6.35 -12.62 7.32
C ARG A 35 7.73 -12.45 6.66
N HIS A 36 8.09 -13.27 5.66
CA HIS A 36 9.21 -12.97 4.78
C HIS A 36 8.67 -12.45 3.46
N ARG A 37 8.79 -11.14 3.25
CA ARG A 37 8.52 -10.55 1.94
C ARG A 37 9.44 -11.24 0.95
N ARG A 38 8.86 -11.82 -0.09
CA ARG A 38 9.65 -12.28 -1.22
C ARG A 38 10.38 -11.06 -1.80
N PRO A 39 11.68 -11.17 -2.09
CA PRO A 39 12.39 -10.10 -2.78
C PRO A 39 11.73 -9.83 -4.13
N LEU A 40 11.82 -8.58 -4.61
CA LEU A 40 11.31 -8.23 -5.92
C LEU A 40 12.14 -8.96 -7.00
N PRO A 41 11.53 -9.30 -8.15
CA PRO A 41 12.21 -10.08 -9.18
C PRO A 41 13.54 -9.47 -9.61
N GLU A 42 14.58 -10.30 -9.73
CA GLU A 42 15.94 -9.83 -10.03
C GLU A 42 16.09 -9.24 -11.43
N HIS A 43 15.32 -9.74 -12.40
CA HIS A 43 15.35 -9.30 -13.79
C HIS A 43 14.82 -7.87 -14.02
N LEU A 44 14.11 -7.29 -13.04
CA LEU A 44 13.59 -5.93 -13.18
C LEU A 44 14.72 -4.90 -13.05
N PRO A 45 14.74 -3.85 -13.89
CA PRO A 45 15.73 -2.79 -13.80
C PRO A 45 15.62 -2.09 -12.45
N ARG A 46 16.78 -1.84 -11.81
CA ARG A 46 16.87 -1.16 -10.52
C ARG A 46 17.41 0.26 -10.71
N GLU A 47 16.64 1.24 -10.27
CA GLU A 47 17.10 2.62 -10.13
C GLU A 47 17.42 2.89 -8.67
N ILE A 48 18.65 3.30 -8.40
CA ILE A 48 19.13 3.54 -7.03
C ILE A 48 19.02 5.03 -6.74
N LEU A 49 18.13 5.38 -5.81
CA LEU A 49 18.01 6.73 -5.27
C LEU A 49 18.74 6.78 -3.93
N ARG A 50 19.91 7.40 -3.91
CA ARG A 50 20.73 7.54 -2.71
C ARG A 50 20.46 8.90 -2.05
N LEU A 51 20.08 8.87 -0.78
CA LEU A 51 19.71 10.04 0.01
C LEU A 51 20.75 10.24 1.12
N GLU A 52 21.38 11.40 1.09
CA GLU A 52 22.28 11.88 2.13
C GLU A 52 21.50 12.66 3.20
N PRO A 53 21.95 12.66 4.46
CA PRO A 53 21.43 13.59 5.47
C PRO A 53 21.57 15.04 5.01
N GLU A 54 20.60 15.88 5.35
CA GLU A 54 20.64 17.32 5.05
C GLU A 54 21.71 18.02 5.89
N GLU A 55 21.97 17.50 7.08
CA GLU A 55 22.95 18.01 8.02
C GLU A 55 24.38 17.65 7.60
N THR A 56 25.18 18.67 7.30
CA THR A 56 26.61 18.52 7.03
C THR A 56 27.44 18.43 8.32
N CYS A 57 26.90 18.87 9.45
CA CYS A 57 27.54 18.84 10.77
C CYS A 57 26.57 18.31 11.84
N CYS A 58 27.10 17.88 12.98
CA CYS A 58 26.29 17.33 14.05
C CYS A 58 25.34 18.39 14.63
N PRO A 59 24.01 18.16 14.66
CA PRO A 59 23.06 19.15 15.18
C PRO A 59 23.18 19.37 16.70
N ALA A 60 23.82 18.43 17.43
CA ALA A 60 24.00 18.54 18.88
C ALA A 60 25.27 19.31 19.29
N CYS A 61 26.38 19.15 18.56
CA CYS A 61 27.68 19.69 18.98
C CYS A 61 28.49 20.41 17.87
N GLY A 62 27.96 20.46 16.64
CA GLY A 62 28.65 21.06 15.48
C GLY A 62 29.87 20.26 14.99
N GLY A 63 30.09 19.04 15.50
CA GLY A 63 31.20 18.17 15.08
C GLY A 63 31.05 17.64 13.64
N GLU A 64 32.16 17.12 13.11
CA GLU A 64 32.18 16.47 11.79
C GLU A 64 31.41 15.14 11.81
N MET A 65 30.81 14.83 10.66
CA MET A 65 29.97 13.65 10.47
C MET A 65 30.70 12.64 9.57
N ALA A 66 30.94 11.44 10.09
CA ALA A 66 31.52 10.32 9.36
C ALA A 66 30.45 9.35 8.87
N TYR A 67 30.72 8.64 7.78
CA TYR A 67 29.85 7.56 7.31
C TYR A 67 29.74 6.44 8.35
N LEU A 68 28.51 5.97 8.60
CA LEU A 68 28.26 4.84 9.51
C LEU A 68 27.72 3.62 8.77
N SER A 69 26.56 3.75 8.11
CA SER A 69 25.87 2.63 7.46
C SER A 69 24.81 3.10 6.47
N GLU A 70 24.21 2.17 5.75
CA GLU A 70 23.12 2.43 4.81
C GLU A 70 21.90 1.58 5.14
N VAL A 71 20.71 2.18 5.00
CA VAL A 71 19.44 1.46 5.07
C VAL A 71 18.76 1.57 3.72
N SER A 72 18.48 0.43 3.09
CA SER A 72 17.82 0.40 1.78
C SER A 72 16.41 -0.18 1.83
N ALA A 73 15.52 0.38 1.01
CA ALA A 73 14.17 -0.11 0.81
C ALA A 73 13.85 -0.14 -0.69
N GLU A 74 13.26 -1.24 -1.16
CA GLU A 74 12.85 -1.41 -2.56
C GLU A 74 11.35 -1.22 -2.73
N GLN A 75 10.96 -0.60 -3.85
CA GLN A 75 9.58 -0.44 -4.29
C GLN A 75 9.46 -0.80 -5.77
N LEU A 76 8.40 -1.52 -6.12
CA LEU A 76 7.99 -1.79 -7.49
C LEU A 76 7.19 -0.60 -8.03
N GLU A 77 7.69 -0.01 -9.10
CA GLU A 77 7.13 1.19 -9.73
C GLU A 77 6.76 0.91 -11.19
N LEU A 78 5.73 1.59 -11.68
CA LEU A 78 5.38 1.57 -13.10
C LEU A 78 5.69 2.94 -13.70
N VAL A 79 6.66 3.00 -14.63
CA VAL A 79 7.04 4.24 -15.34
C VAL A 79 7.01 3.98 -16.84
N ALA A 80 6.28 4.82 -17.58
CA ALA A 80 6.11 4.68 -19.04
C ALA A 80 5.73 3.25 -19.48
N SER A 81 4.78 2.63 -18.76
CA SER A 81 4.33 1.24 -18.95
C SER A 81 5.37 0.14 -18.74
N ALA A 82 6.55 0.45 -18.20
CA ALA A 82 7.56 -0.52 -17.79
C ALA A 82 7.63 -0.63 -16.26
N LEU A 83 7.72 -1.87 -15.77
CA LEU A 83 7.96 -2.13 -14.36
C LEU A 83 9.45 -1.97 -14.05
N LYS A 84 9.75 -1.27 -12.96
CA LYS A 84 11.11 -1.14 -12.42
C LYS A 84 11.09 -1.18 -10.90
N VAL A 85 12.26 -1.41 -10.32
CA VAL A 85 12.46 -1.35 -8.87
C VAL A 85 13.16 -0.04 -8.54
N ILE A 86 12.53 0.80 -7.72
CA ILE A 86 13.19 1.95 -7.10
C ILE A 86 13.79 1.48 -5.78
N ARG A 87 15.12 1.49 -5.67
CA ARG A 87 15.85 1.19 -4.45
C ARG A 87 16.28 2.49 -3.79
N THR A 88 15.56 2.91 -2.76
CA THR A 88 15.95 4.07 -1.94
C THR A 88 16.99 3.64 -0.91
N VAL A 89 18.17 4.24 -0.95
CA VAL A 89 19.26 4.03 0.00
C VAL A 89 19.41 5.28 0.85
N ARG A 90 19.22 5.17 2.16
CA ARG A 90 19.37 6.28 3.10
C ARG A 90 20.65 6.10 3.88
N VAL A 91 21.54 7.08 3.79
CA VAL A 91 22.84 7.07 4.46
C VAL A 91 22.67 7.50 5.91
N LYS A 92 23.30 6.75 6.81
CA LYS A 92 23.48 7.09 8.23
C LYS A 92 24.88 7.62 8.42
N LYS A 93 25.00 8.76 9.07
CA LYS A 93 26.26 9.35 9.51
C LYS A 93 26.31 9.41 11.03
N THR A 94 27.51 9.35 11.59
CA THR A 94 27.76 9.48 13.03
C THR A 94 28.74 10.61 13.30
N CYS A 95 28.52 11.34 14.38
CA CYS A 95 29.42 12.41 14.80
C CYS A 95 30.68 11.84 15.45
N THR A 96 31.84 12.33 15.03
CA THR A 96 33.14 11.90 15.58
C THR A 96 33.43 12.39 17.01
N LYS A 97 32.64 13.34 17.54
CA LYS A 97 32.85 13.95 18.86
C LYS A 97 31.90 13.43 19.95
N CYS A 98 30.65 13.17 19.60
CA CYS A 98 29.60 12.84 20.57
C CYS A 98 28.76 11.63 20.17
N ASP A 99 29.18 10.86 19.16
CA ASP A 99 28.53 9.66 18.64
C ASP A 99 27.06 9.84 18.19
N GLY A 100 26.62 11.08 17.99
CA GLY A 100 25.27 11.40 17.52
C GLY A 100 25.05 10.87 16.09
N ILE A 101 23.92 10.19 15.86
CA ILE A 101 23.58 9.60 14.55
C ILE A 101 22.56 10.47 13.83
N VAL A 102 22.82 10.75 12.56
CA VAL A 102 21.90 11.47 11.67
C VAL A 102 21.66 10.59 10.44
N GLU A 103 20.41 10.54 9.99
CA GLU A 103 19.97 9.71 8.86
C GLU A 103 19.10 10.54 7.93
N ALA A 104 19.24 10.32 6.62
CA ALA A 104 18.35 10.94 5.65
C ALA A 104 16.87 10.57 5.94
N PRO A 105 15.94 11.55 5.90
CA PRO A 105 14.53 11.28 6.17
C PRO A 105 13.97 10.27 5.16
N ALA A 106 13.07 9.41 5.63
CA ALA A 106 12.40 8.48 4.74
C ALA A 106 11.47 9.26 3.79
N PRO A 107 11.52 9.00 2.46
CA PRO A 107 10.61 9.66 1.55
C PRO A 107 9.16 9.27 1.89
N SER A 108 8.24 10.22 1.70
CA SER A 108 6.82 9.95 1.87
C SER A 108 6.35 8.90 0.85
N ARG A 109 5.42 8.05 1.28
CA ARG A 109 4.87 6.95 0.46
C ARG A 109 3.37 6.88 0.68
N PRO A 110 2.56 6.63 -0.36
CA PRO A 110 1.11 6.49 -0.19
C PRO A 110 0.77 5.37 0.80
N VAL A 111 1.38 4.19 0.62
CA VAL A 111 1.20 3.05 1.53
C VAL A 111 2.49 2.82 2.30
N GLU A 112 2.45 3.08 3.61
CA GLU A 112 3.59 2.88 4.49
C GLU A 112 4.06 1.42 4.45
N ARG A 113 5.39 1.25 4.34
CA ARG A 113 6.03 -0.07 4.28
C ARG A 113 5.45 -0.95 3.17
N GLY A 114 4.75 -0.43 2.17
CA GLY A 114 4.28 -1.17 1.00
C GLY A 114 5.42 -1.43 0.01
N ILE A 115 5.26 -2.46 -0.83
CA ILE A 115 6.19 -2.71 -1.96
C ILE A 115 5.79 -1.95 -3.23
N ALA A 116 4.59 -1.36 -3.30
CA ALA A 116 4.16 -0.60 -4.48
C ALA A 116 4.60 0.87 -4.39
N GLY A 117 5.08 1.39 -5.51
CA GLY A 117 5.24 2.81 -5.75
C GLY A 117 3.93 3.48 -6.19
N PRO A 118 3.85 4.82 -6.13
CA PRO A 118 2.67 5.60 -6.50
C PRO A 118 2.15 5.33 -7.92
N GLY A 119 3.02 5.18 -8.91
CA GLY A 119 2.62 4.92 -10.31
C GLY A 119 1.98 3.55 -10.49
N LEU A 120 2.50 2.52 -9.80
CA LEU A 120 1.86 1.20 -9.78
C LEU A 120 0.48 1.25 -9.10
N LEU A 121 0.36 1.93 -7.95
CA LEU A 121 -0.92 2.10 -7.26
C LEU A 121 -1.95 2.81 -8.14
N ALA A 122 -1.54 3.90 -8.81
CA ALA A 122 -2.38 4.63 -9.75
C ALA A 122 -2.86 3.71 -10.88
N ARG A 123 -1.95 2.91 -11.48
CA ARG A 123 -2.33 1.95 -12.52
C ARG A 123 -3.38 0.96 -12.04
N VAL A 124 -3.20 0.37 -10.85
CA VAL A 124 -4.13 -0.63 -10.28
C VAL A 124 -5.53 -0.03 -10.08
N LEU A 125 -5.61 1.20 -9.56
CA LEU A 125 -6.87 1.91 -9.35
C LEU A 125 -7.55 2.29 -10.67
N THR A 126 -6.82 2.90 -11.60
CA THR A 126 -7.35 3.26 -12.92
C THR A 126 -7.81 2.03 -13.69
N ALA A 127 -7.02 0.95 -13.67
CA ALA A 127 -7.42 -0.34 -14.25
C ALA A 127 -8.75 -0.84 -13.65
N LYS A 128 -8.87 -0.82 -12.32
CA LYS A 128 -10.05 -1.35 -11.63
C LYS A 128 -11.30 -0.52 -11.90
N TYR A 129 -11.19 0.81 -11.77
CA TYR A 129 -12.35 1.70 -11.73
C TYR A 129 -12.67 2.37 -13.07
N CYS A 130 -11.67 2.70 -13.88
CA CYS A 130 -11.86 3.38 -15.16
C CYS A 130 -11.90 2.40 -16.34
N GLU A 131 -11.09 1.33 -16.29
CA GLU A 131 -11.01 0.33 -17.37
C GLU A 131 -11.83 -0.93 -17.07
N HIS A 132 -12.51 -0.98 -15.92
CA HIS A 132 -13.30 -2.13 -15.46
C HIS A 132 -12.52 -3.46 -15.47
N LEU A 133 -11.22 -3.39 -15.17
CA LEU A 133 -10.33 -4.54 -15.16
C LEU A 133 -10.29 -5.15 -13.75
N PRO A 134 -10.92 -6.32 -13.52
CA PRO A 134 -10.97 -6.92 -12.19
C PRO A 134 -9.57 -7.32 -11.69
N LEU A 135 -9.38 -7.31 -10.37
CA LEU A 135 -8.05 -7.49 -9.76
C LEU A 135 -7.36 -8.80 -10.14
N TYR A 136 -8.10 -9.91 -10.30
CA TYR A 136 -7.49 -11.19 -10.72
C TYR A 136 -6.89 -11.07 -12.14
N ARG A 137 -7.52 -10.29 -13.03
CA ARG A 137 -7.03 -10.11 -14.39
C ARG A 137 -5.81 -9.19 -14.40
N GLN A 138 -5.78 -8.20 -13.51
CA GLN A 138 -4.58 -7.39 -13.29
C GLN A 138 -3.41 -8.23 -12.79
N THR A 139 -3.65 -9.16 -11.84
CA THR A 139 -2.58 -10.07 -11.39
C THR A 139 -2.08 -10.95 -12.53
N GLU A 140 -2.96 -11.50 -13.37
CA GLU A 140 -2.55 -12.29 -14.54
C GLU A 140 -1.70 -11.47 -15.53
N ILE A 141 -2.00 -10.19 -15.73
CA ILE A 141 -1.22 -9.29 -16.60
C ILE A 141 0.17 -9.04 -16.01
N LEU A 142 0.27 -8.75 -14.71
CA LEU A 142 1.54 -8.53 -14.03
C LEU A 142 2.40 -9.80 -14.02
N THR A 143 1.78 -10.98 -13.86
CA THR A 143 2.48 -12.27 -13.99
C THR A 143 3.09 -12.46 -15.38
N ARG A 144 2.40 -12.06 -16.46
CA ARG A 144 2.97 -12.08 -17.82
C ARG A 144 4.16 -11.14 -18.00
N GLN A 145 4.26 -10.11 -17.15
CA GLN A 145 5.39 -9.19 -17.08
C GLN A 145 6.49 -9.68 -16.12
N GLY A 146 6.40 -10.91 -15.61
CA GLY A 146 7.38 -11.50 -14.69
C GLY A 146 7.18 -11.12 -13.23
N VAL A 147 6.07 -10.47 -12.87
CA VAL A 147 5.79 -10.05 -11.48
C VAL A 147 4.58 -10.79 -10.93
N GLU A 148 4.84 -11.74 -10.03
CA GLU A 148 3.80 -12.47 -9.32
C GLU A 148 3.30 -11.69 -8.09
N LEU A 149 2.09 -11.15 -8.20
CA LEU A 149 1.40 -10.51 -7.08
C LEU A 149 0.09 -11.25 -6.79
N SER A 150 -0.24 -11.40 -5.51
CA SER A 150 -1.52 -11.98 -5.12
C SER A 150 -2.64 -10.95 -5.26
N ARG A 151 -3.85 -11.42 -5.57
CA ARG A 151 -5.04 -10.57 -5.62
C ARG A 151 -5.34 -9.91 -4.27
N ALA A 152 -5.10 -10.63 -3.18
CA ALA A 152 -5.22 -10.11 -1.82
C ALA A 152 -4.33 -8.88 -1.60
N LEU A 153 -3.08 -8.92 -2.08
CA LEU A 153 -2.17 -7.80 -2.02
C LEU A 153 -2.69 -6.57 -2.78
N LEU A 154 -3.19 -6.76 -4.01
CA LEU A 154 -3.82 -5.69 -4.78
C LEU A 154 -5.08 -5.14 -4.09
N SER A 155 -5.89 -6.01 -3.47
CA SER A 155 -7.05 -5.57 -2.68
C SER A 155 -6.64 -4.68 -1.52
N ASN A 156 -5.61 -5.09 -0.77
CA ASN A 156 -5.07 -4.31 0.34
C ASN A 156 -4.54 -2.93 -0.11
N TRP A 157 -3.94 -2.86 -1.29
CA TRP A 157 -3.53 -1.59 -1.90
C TRP A 157 -4.71 -0.70 -2.24
N VAL A 158 -5.75 -1.25 -2.87
CA VAL A 158 -6.96 -0.50 -3.18
C VAL A 158 -7.59 0.05 -1.89
N ASP A 159 -7.74 -0.78 -0.86
CA ASP A 159 -8.32 -0.38 0.42
C ASP A 159 -7.48 0.73 1.10
N ALA A 160 -6.15 0.61 1.05
CA ALA A 160 -5.25 1.64 1.57
C ALA A 160 -5.41 2.96 0.83
N CYS A 161 -5.43 2.94 -0.50
CA CYS A 161 -5.64 4.13 -1.31
C CYS A 161 -7.03 4.76 -1.06
N CYS A 162 -8.08 3.95 -0.94
CA CYS A 162 -9.42 4.44 -0.59
C CYS A 162 -9.42 5.18 0.75
N ARG A 163 -8.73 4.66 1.77
CA ARG A 163 -8.59 5.34 3.07
C ARG A 163 -7.86 6.68 2.95
N LEU A 164 -6.79 6.75 2.14
CA LEU A 164 -6.05 8.00 1.90
C LEU A 164 -6.90 9.06 1.19
N MET A 165 -7.78 8.64 0.29
CA MET A 165 -8.64 9.54 -0.48
C MET A 165 -9.91 9.96 0.28
N ALA A 166 -10.26 9.28 1.38
CA ALA A 166 -11.49 9.55 2.13
C ALA A 166 -11.66 11.02 2.57
N PRO A 167 -10.63 11.73 3.07
CA PRO A 167 -10.79 13.14 3.45
C PRO A 167 -11.11 14.05 2.25
N LEU A 168 -10.54 13.75 1.08
CA LEU A 168 -10.82 14.47 -0.15
C LEU A 168 -12.25 14.21 -0.63
N ASP A 169 -12.69 12.95 -0.58
CA ASP A 169 -14.05 12.55 -0.91
C ASP A 169 -15.06 13.31 -0.04
N GLU A 170 -14.89 13.29 1.29
CA GLU A 170 -15.76 14.04 2.21
C GLU A 170 -15.72 15.55 1.95
N ALA A 171 -14.55 16.14 1.69
CA ALA A 171 -14.45 17.58 1.40
C ALA A 171 -15.20 17.96 0.11
N LEU A 172 -15.10 17.13 -0.93
CA LEU A 172 -15.81 17.34 -2.20
C LEU A 172 -17.33 17.19 -2.01
N TYR A 173 -17.78 16.24 -1.20
CA TYR A 173 -19.20 16.07 -0.90
C TYR A 173 -19.77 17.16 0.02
N LEU A 174 -18.99 17.66 0.98
CA LEU A 174 -19.42 18.72 1.91
C LEU A 174 -19.41 20.11 1.25
N SER A 175 -18.57 20.32 0.24
CA SER A 175 -18.49 21.58 -0.52
C SER A 175 -19.53 21.65 -1.66
N GLY A 176 -20.18 20.54 -2.00
CA GLY A 176 -21.22 20.45 -3.02
C GLY A 176 -22.61 20.57 -2.42
N ASP A 177 -23.13 21.78 -2.35
CA ASP A 177 -24.50 22.08 -1.91
C ASP A 177 -25.54 21.42 -2.85
N GLY A 178 -26.49 20.66 -2.29
CA GLY A 178 -27.78 20.32 -2.90
C GLY A 178 -27.82 19.38 -4.13
N GLY A 179 -28.21 18.12 -3.92
CA GLY A 179 -29.13 17.46 -4.87
C GLY A 179 -28.54 16.64 -6.03
N SER A 180 -27.69 15.66 -5.77
CA SER A 180 -27.76 14.40 -6.53
C SER A 180 -27.10 13.26 -5.78
N ARG A 181 -27.95 12.36 -5.26
CA ARG A 181 -27.54 11.10 -4.62
C ARG A 181 -26.94 10.17 -5.68
N SER A 182 -25.67 10.34 -6.03
CA SER A 182 -24.98 9.42 -6.93
C SER A 182 -24.39 8.23 -6.14
N LEU A 183 -24.48 7.04 -6.74
CA LEU A 183 -24.12 5.74 -6.17
C LEU A 183 -22.64 5.61 -5.77
N SER A 184 -21.78 6.55 -6.17
CA SER A 184 -20.33 6.56 -5.94
C SER A 184 -19.95 6.70 -4.46
N HIS A 185 -20.70 7.50 -3.70
CA HIS A 185 -20.49 7.70 -2.26
C HIS A 185 -20.69 6.42 -1.44
N ARG A 186 -21.58 5.51 -1.86
CA ARG A 186 -21.78 4.21 -1.18
C ARG A 186 -20.64 3.24 -1.44
N LEU A 187 -19.92 3.35 -2.56
CA LEU A 187 -18.79 2.45 -2.83
C LEU A 187 -17.58 2.81 -1.96
N VAL A 188 -17.31 4.11 -1.80
CA VAL A 188 -16.22 4.60 -0.93
C VAL A 188 -16.59 4.38 0.54
N LYS A 189 -17.82 4.74 0.96
CA LYS A 189 -18.28 4.48 2.34
C LYS A 189 -18.46 3.00 2.66
N GLY A 190 -18.88 2.16 1.71
CA GLY A 190 -19.02 0.72 1.91
C GLY A 190 -17.68 -0.01 2.11
N ILE A 191 -16.59 0.53 1.56
CA ILE A 191 -15.22 0.04 1.76
C ILE A 191 -14.60 0.66 3.03
N ALA A 192 -14.95 1.90 3.38
CA ALA A 192 -14.39 2.62 4.54
C ALA A 192 -15.09 2.31 5.89
N TYR A 193 -16.41 2.05 5.91
CA TYR A 193 -17.22 1.94 7.15
C TYR A 193 -17.56 0.51 7.59
N SER A 194 -17.05 -0.54 6.95
CA SER A 194 -17.23 -1.93 7.44
C SER A 194 -16.35 -2.28 8.66
N ARG A 195 -15.74 -1.29 9.30
CA ARG A 195 -15.04 -1.44 10.58
C ARG A 195 -15.80 -0.70 11.67
N HIS A 196 -16.47 -1.46 12.53
CA HIS A 196 -16.85 -1.02 13.86
C HIS A 196 -15.62 -0.42 14.57
N PRO A 197 -15.75 0.73 15.26
CA PRO A 197 -14.71 1.21 16.16
C PRO A 197 -14.54 0.23 17.33
N PRO A 198 -13.31 -0.04 17.80
CA PRO A 198 -13.12 -0.87 18.99
C PRO A 198 -13.45 -0.05 20.25
N GLY A 199 -14.36 -0.58 21.08
CA GLY A 199 -14.48 -0.20 22.48
C GLY A 199 -15.55 0.86 22.80
N ALA A 200 -16.80 0.45 22.85
CA ALA A 200 -17.75 1.02 23.82
C ALA A 200 -17.88 0.00 24.96
N GLN A 201 -17.31 0.33 26.12
CA GLN A 201 -17.47 -0.44 27.35
C GLN A 201 -18.94 -0.38 27.76
N HIS A 202 -19.65 -1.50 27.68
CA HIS A 202 -20.91 -1.67 28.38
C HIS A 202 -20.60 -1.98 29.84
N SER A 203 -20.77 -0.98 30.71
CA SER A 203 -20.95 -1.19 32.14
C SER A 203 -22.32 -1.81 32.38
N GLU A 204 -22.34 -3.03 32.91
CA GLU A 204 -23.52 -3.70 33.43
C GLU A 204 -24.11 -2.90 34.62
N PRO A 205 -25.44 -2.75 34.72
CA PRO A 205 -26.06 -2.24 35.94
C PRO A 205 -26.21 -3.37 36.96
N GLU A 206 -25.58 -3.23 38.12
CA GLU A 206 -25.82 -4.05 39.30
C GLU A 206 -27.30 -3.90 39.73
N THR A 207 -28.04 -5.01 39.62
CA THR A 207 -29.33 -5.20 40.28
C THR A 207 -29.12 -5.31 41.80
N SER A 208 -29.73 -4.39 42.55
CA SER A 208 -30.23 -4.60 43.91
C SER A 208 -31.75 -4.69 43.90
#